data_AF-A0A9D8XCU8-F1
#
_entry.id   AF-A0A9D8XCU8-F1
#
_cell.length_a   1.000
_cell.length_b   1.000
_cell.length_c   1.000
_cell.angle_alpha   90.00
_cell.angle_beta   90.00
_cell.angle_gamma   90.00
#
_symmetry.space_group_name_H-M   'P 1'
#
loop_
_entity.id
_entity.type
_entity.pdbx_description
1 polymer ?
#
loop_
_entity_poly.entity_id
_entity_poly.type
_entity_poly.pdbx_seq_one_letter_code
_entity_poly.pdbx_strand_id
1 'polypeptide(L)'
;GTYAANATGSLIWYYSPYGQDGREVGTVPTPVNDWPETHAMAEVVRRKCTSCHADSENWPFRLPETMVHQGLKFNVNWVFNLSKPEMSRMLRAPLSADAGGLGRCRVRGEDGNWAGPANVFQTKEDPDYQTILRGIERGKRYVTGSESTHFSIRPFYPNPWYVREMLRYGVLPEDYVPGTPIDPYETDRKYWELLQKF
;
A
#
# COMPACT_ATOMS: atom_id res chain seq x y z
N GLY A 1 16.99 -6.47 -14.14
CA GLY A 1 16.22 -5.95 -12.98
C GLY A 1 17.20 -5.45 -11.95
N THR A 2 16.85 -4.43 -11.17
CA THR A 2 17.71 -3.95 -10.08
C THR A 2 17.69 -4.97 -8.94
N TYR A 3 18.86 -5.41 -8.46
CA TYR A 3 18.98 -6.27 -7.28
C TYR A 3 18.43 -5.57 -6.04
N ALA A 4 18.49 -4.23 -6.02
CA ALA A 4 17.81 -3.38 -5.04
C ALA A 4 16.28 -3.62 -4.99
N ALA A 5 15.63 -3.97 -6.11
CA ALA A 5 14.18 -4.20 -6.16
C ALA A 5 13.73 -5.40 -5.33
N ASN A 6 14.58 -6.42 -5.16
CA ASN A 6 14.25 -7.60 -4.36
C ASN A 6 14.43 -7.34 -2.86
N ALA A 7 15.19 -6.32 -2.47
CA ALA A 7 15.50 -6.00 -1.07
C ALA A 7 14.64 -4.87 -0.48
N THR A 8 13.99 -4.04 -1.32
CA THR A 8 13.24 -2.85 -0.84
C THR A 8 11.80 -2.79 -1.35
N GLY A 9 10.90 -3.32 -0.51
CA GLY A 9 9.46 -3.03 -0.36
C GLY A 9 8.65 -2.67 -1.60
N SER A 10 7.95 -3.64 -2.21
CA SER A 10 6.95 -3.34 -3.24
C SER A 10 5.75 -2.59 -2.65
N LEU A 11 5.15 -1.71 -3.46
CA LEU A 11 4.05 -0.81 -3.09
C LEU A 11 2.84 -1.51 -2.44
N ILE A 12 2.69 -2.81 -2.70
CA ILE A 12 1.60 -3.66 -2.25
C ILE A 12 1.64 -3.90 -0.73
N TRP A 13 2.83 -3.92 -0.14
CA TRP A 13 3.03 -4.29 1.27
C TRP A 13 2.70 -3.17 2.26
N TYR A 14 2.49 -1.95 1.78
CA TYR A 14 2.28 -0.80 2.65
C TYR A 14 0.83 -0.69 3.18
N TYR A 15 -0.13 -1.39 2.59
CA TYR A 15 -1.54 -1.38 3.04
C TYR A 15 -2.01 -2.73 3.61
N SER A 16 -1.09 -3.69 3.79
CA SER A 16 -1.42 -4.99 4.36
C SER A 16 -1.29 -4.95 5.89
N PRO A 17 -2.34 -5.31 6.66
CA PRO A 17 -2.22 -5.53 8.10
C PRO A 17 -1.50 -6.85 8.45
N TYR A 18 -0.86 -7.50 7.48
CA TYR A 18 -0.12 -8.75 7.66
C TYR A 18 1.23 -8.66 6.92
N GLY A 19 2.30 -9.11 7.59
CA GLY A 19 3.65 -9.15 7.04
C GLY A 19 3.80 -10.13 5.87
N GLN A 20 4.98 -10.16 5.26
CA GLN A 20 5.31 -11.03 4.12
C GLN A 20 5.15 -12.54 4.39
N ASP A 21 4.97 -12.95 5.65
CA ASP A 21 4.91 -14.33 6.10
C ASP A 21 3.50 -14.75 6.58
N GLY A 22 2.47 -13.92 6.38
CA GLY A 22 1.11 -14.22 6.83
C GLY A 22 0.92 -14.21 8.35
N ARG A 23 1.90 -13.71 9.12
CA ARG A 23 1.78 -13.48 10.56
C ARG A 23 1.38 -12.04 10.84
N GLU A 24 0.79 -11.82 12.01
CA GLU A 24 0.53 -10.47 12.54
C GLU A 24 1.79 -9.61 12.50
N VAL A 25 1.60 -8.34 12.17
CA VAL A 25 2.64 -7.32 12.00
C VAL A 25 3.53 -7.27 13.24
N GLY A 26 4.74 -7.83 13.15
CA GLY A 26 5.69 -7.80 14.27
C GLY A 26 7.17 -7.85 13.91
N THR A 27 7.56 -8.02 12.64
CA THR A 27 8.97 -8.31 12.32
C THR A 27 9.60 -7.42 11.24
N VAL A 28 8.83 -6.52 10.62
CA VAL A 28 9.38 -5.40 9.83
C VAL A 28 8.60 -4.15 10.22
N PRO A 29 9.22 -3.16 10.90
CA PRO A 29 8.57 -1.88 11.16
C PRO A 29 8.36 -1.19 9.83
N THR A 30 7.15 -1.30 9.27
CA THR A 30 6.76 -0.47 8.13
C THR A 30 6.04 0.75 8.73
N PRO A 31 6.56 1.98 8.55
CA PRO A 31 6.01 3.18 9.18
C PRO A 31 4.51 3.40 8.94
N VAL A 32 3.99 2.84 7.85
CA VAL A 32 2.59 2.86 7.41
C VAL A 32 1.60 2.35 8.44
N ASN A 33 1.98 1.34 9.23
CA ASN A 33 1.09 0.67 10.16
C ASN A 33 0.87 1.47 11.45
N ASP A 34 1.70 2.48 11.71
CA ASP A 34 1.63 3.33 12.91
C ASP A 34 1.07 4.73 12.61
N TRP A 35 0.70 5.03 11.35
CA TRP A 35 0.19 6.36 11.03
C TRP A 35 -1.20 6.58 11.62
N PRO A 36 -1.43 7.74 12.27
CA PRO A 36 -2.74 8.05 12.82
C PRO A 36 -3.82 8.08 11.73
N GLU A 37 -3.50 8.47 10.49
CA GLU A 37 -4.44 8.44 9.37
C GLU A 37 -4.83 7.01 8.94
N THR A 38 -3.89 6.07 9.00
CA THR A 38 -4.15 4.65 8.70
C THR A 38 -5.11 4.07 9.76
N HIS A 39 -4.85 4.33 11.04
CA HIS A 39 -5.73 3.87 12.12
C HIS A 39 -7.12 4.50 12.05
N ALA A 40 -7.21 5.81 11.79
CA ALA A 40 -8.47 6.52 11.64
C ALA A 40 -9.29 6.00 10.45
N MET A 41 -8.62 5.76 9.31
CA MET A 41 -9.26 5.12 8.14
C MET A 41 -9.78 3.73 8.49
N ALA A 42 -8.97 2.90 9.17
CA ALA A 42 -9.36 1.54 9.55
C ALA A 42 -10.59 1.53 10.49
N GLU A 43 -10.67 2.47 11.43
CA GLU A 43 -11.84 2.64 12.31
C GLU A 43 -13.11 2.97 11.51
N VAL A 44 -13.04 3.94 10.60
CA VAL A 44 -14.18 4.29 9.74
C VAL A 44 -14.65 3.09 8.94
N VAL A 45 -13.72 2.37 8.32
CA VAL A 45 -14.07 1.20 7.51
C VAL A 45 -14.66 0.09 8.36
N ARG A 46 -14.13 -0.14 9.57
CA ARG A 46 -14.75 -1.06 10.54
C ARG A 46 -16.19 -0.67 10.83
N ARG A 47 -16.46 0.59 11.15
CA ARG A 47 -17.81 1.06 11.51
C ARG A 47 -18.79 1.09 10.35
N LYS A 48 -18.37 1.51 9.16
CA LYS A 48 -19.26 1.78 8.02
C LYS A 48 -19.43 0.61 7.06
N CYS A 49 -18.50 -0.33 7.05
CA CYS A 49 -18.46 -1.32 5.98
C CYS A 49 -18.60 -2.77 6.47
N THR A 50 -18.20 -3.10 7.71
CA THR A 50 -18.16 -4.49 8.16
C THR A 50 -19.54 -5.14 8.26
N SER A 51 -20.58 -4.40 8.62
CA SER A 51 -21.94 -4.94 8.79
C SER A 51 -22.49 -5.61 7.52
N CYS A 52 -22.18 -5.08 6.32
CA CYS A 52 -22.60 -5.66 5.05
C CYS A 52 -21.58 -6.64 4.45
N HIS A 53 -20.40 -6.74 5.06
CA HIS A 53 -19.27 -7.43 4.47
C HIS A 53 -18.60 -8.46 5.38
N ALA A 54 -19.10 -8.66 6.60
CA ALA A 54 -18.59 -9.59 7.61
C ALA A 54 -18.40 -11.02 7.06
N ASP A 55 -19.32 -11.47 6.22
CA ASP A 55 -19.32 -12.84 5.65
C ASP A 55 -18.81 -12.90 4.21
N SER A 56 -18.35 -11.79 3.63
CA SER A 56 -17.85 -11.83 2.27
C SER A 56 -16.47 -12.48 2.25
N GLU A 57 -16.39 -13.69 1.69
CA GLU A 57 -15.14 -14.43 1.39
C GLU A 57 -14.13 -13.59 0.58
N ASN A 58 -14.57 -12.45 0.01
CA ASN A 58 -13.79 -11.53 -0.81
C ASN A 58 -13.69 -10.10 -0.22
N TRP A 59 -13.88 -9.91 1.10
CA TRP A 59 -13.77 -8.59 1.74
C TRP A 59 -12.34 -8.05 1.76
N PRO A 60 -12.09 -6.74 1.53
CA PRO A 60 -10.77 -6.17 1.57
C PRO A 60 -10.19 -6.00 3.00
N PHE A 61 -10.57 -6.84 3.97
CA PHE A 61 -9.79 -7.03 5.20
C PHE A 61 -9.54 -8.51 5.53
N ARG A 62 -10.09 -9.46 4.74
CA ARG A 62 -9.69 -10.88 4.80
C ARG A 62 -8.46 -11.15 3.94
N LEU A 63 -7.57 -10.16 3.89
CA LEU A 63 -6.75 -9.82 2.73
C LEU A 63 -5.30 -10.33 2.65
N PRO A 64 -4.69 -11.09 3.59
CA PRO A 64 -3.27 -11.38 3.45
C PRO A 64 -2.96 -12.07 2.11
N GLU A 65 -3.81 -12.97 1.62
CA GLU A 65 -3.56 -13.67 0.35
C GLU A 65 -4.01 -12.90 -0.90
N THR A 66 -5.17 -12.25 -0.89
CA THR A 66 -5.69 -11.63 -2.13
C THR A 66 -5.12 -10.24 -2.44
N MET A 67 -4.47 -9.57 -1.46
CA MET A 67 -3.71 -8.33 -1.66
C MET A 67 -2.37 -8.54 -2.34
N VAL A 68 -1.70 -9.64 -2.03
CA VAL A 68 -0.30 -9.88 -2.41
C VAL A 68 -0.18 -10.51 -3.79
N HIS A 69 -1.22 -11.20 -4.27
CA HIS A 69 -1.23 -11.80 -5.59
C HIS A 69 -1.66 -10.79 -6.67
N GLN A 70 -0.74 -10.55 -7.62
CA GLN A 70 -1.05 -9.83 -8.86
C GLN A 70 -2.12 -10.62 -9.64
N GLY A 71 -3.17 -9.93 -10.12
CA GLY A 71 -4.20 -10.53 -10.97
C GLY A 71 -5.53 -10.87 -10.30
N LEU A 72 -5.68 -10.67 -8.98
CA LEU A 72 -6.96 -10.85 -8.29
C LEU A 72 -7.83 -9.59 -8.33
N LYS A 73 -9.16 -9.81 -8.39
CA LYS A 73 -10.23 -8.81 -8.57
C LYS A 73 -10.21 -7.65 -7.54
N PHE A 74 -9.56 -7.86 -6.39
CA PHE A 74 -9.48 -6.92 -5.27
C PHE A 74 -8.05 -6.66 -4.79
N ASN A 75 -7.05 -6.83 -5.66
CA ASN A 75 -5.67 -6.42 -5.32
C ASN A 75 -5.63 -4.93 -4.92
N VAL A 76 -4.77 -4.60 -3.96
CA VAL A 76 -4.66 -3.25 -3.35
C VAL A 76 -4.53 -2.12 -4.36
N ASN A 77 -3.84 -2.36 -5.47
CA ASN A 77 -3.63 -1.38 -6.53
C ASN A 77 -4.92 -1.05 -7.31
N TRP A 78 -5.93 -1.93 -7.25
CA TRP A 78 -7.25 -1.70 -7.84
C TRP A 78 -8.21 -1.00 -6.87
N VAL A 79 -7.96 -1.12 -5.57
CA VAL A 79 -8.79 -0.52 -4.51
C VAL A 79 -8.35 0.92 -4.22
N PHE A 80 -7.04 1.15 -4.18
CA PHE A 80 -6.42 2.45 -3.88
C PHE A 80 -5.71 3.02 -5.11
N ASN A 81 -6.10 4.23 -5.50
CA ASN A 81 -5.44 4.98 -6.56
C ASN A 81 -4.57 6.08 -5.93
N LEU A 82 -3.28 5.81 -5.76
CA LEU A 82 -2.39 6.77 -5.10
C LEU A 82 -2.01 7.96 -6.00
N SER A 83 -2.16 7.85 -7.32
CA SER A 83 -1.96 8.99 -8.22
C SER A 83 -3.07 10.02 -8.07
N LYS A 84 -4.32 9.54 -7.98
CA LYS A 84 -5.55 10.32 -7.81
C LYS A 84 -6.39 9.75 -6.66
N PRO A 85 -6.06 10.10 -5.39
CA PRO A 85 -6.69 9.53 -4.19
C PRO A 85 -8.22 9.51 -4.23
N GLU A 86 -8.83 10.60 -4.66
CA GLU A 86 -10.28 10.78 -4.82
C GLU A 86 -10.93 9.82 -5.82
N MET A 87 -10.14 9.25 -6.74
CA MET A 87 -10.57 8.26 -7.72
C MET A 87 -10.46 6.82 -7.23
N SER A 88 -10.00 6.61 -6.00
CA SER A 88 -9.89 5.28 -5.38
C SER A 88 -11.24 4.58 -5.32
N ARG A 89 -11.27 3.28 -5.64
CA ARG A 89 -12.50 2.48 -5.55
C ARG A 89 -13.01 2.41 -4.11
N MET A 90 -12.11 2.46 -3.11
CA MET A 90 -12.45 2.56 -1.68
C MET A 90 -13.37 3.76 -1.36
N LEU A 91 -13.20 4.89 -2.07
CA LEU A 91 -14.03 6.08 -1.88
C LEU A 91 -15.23 6.09 -2.81
N ARG A 92 -15.04 5.72 -4.08
CA ARG A 92 -16.08 5.86 -5.09
C ARG A 92 -17.17 4.79 -5.01
N ALA A 93 -16.86 3.56 -4.59
CA ALA A 93 -17.87 2.52 -4.44
C ALA A 93 -18.94 2.84 -3.38
N PRO A 94 -18.60 3.32 -2.17
CA PRO A 94 -19.58 3.70 -1.15
C PRO A 94 -20.23 5.07 -1.35
N LEU A 95 -19.65 5.94 -2.19
CA LEU A 95 -20.21 7.26 -2.51
C LEU A 95 -21.40 7.16 -3.48
N SER A 96 -22.45 7.94 -3.20
CA SER A 96 -23.64 8.07 -4.04
C SER A 96 -23.31 8.45 -5.50
N ALA A 97 -24.16 8.05 -6.44
CA ALA A 97 -23.99 8.43 -7.84
C ALA A 97 -24.11 9.95 -8.05
N ASP A 98 -25.01 10.60 -7.30
CA ASP A 98 -25.25 12.05 -7.38
C ASP A 98 -24.03 12.88 -6.94
N ALA A 99 -23.24 12.38 -6.00
CA ALA A 99 -21.97 12.99 -5.60
C ALA A 99 -20.78 12.58 -6.51
N GLY A 100 -21.04 11.93 -7.65
CA GLY A 100 -20.02 11.46 -8.60
C GLY A 100 -19.34 10.14 -8.23
N GLY A 101 -19.90 9.43 -7.24
CA GLY A 101 -19.52 8.07 -6.87
C GLY A 101 -20.05 7.02 -7.84
N LEU A 102 -19.87 5.75 -7.48
CA LEU A 102 -20.32 4.60 -8.25
C LEU A 102 -21.56 3.93 -7.64
N GLY A 103 -21.94 4.28 -6.39
CA GLY A 103 -23.13 3.75 -5.70
C GLY A 103 -23.21 2.22 -5.71
N ARG A 104 -22.07 1.53 -5.51
CA ARG A 104 -21.99 0.07 -5.69
C ARG A 104 -22.32 -0.73 -4.43
N CYS A 105 -22.21 -0.11 -3.25
CA CYS A 105 -22.53 -0.78 -1.99
C CYS A 105 -24.04 -1.05 -1.91
N ARG A 106 -24.40 -2.29 -1.57
CA ARG A 106 -25.80 -2.74 -1.42
C ARG A 106 -26.00 -3.42 -0.07
N VAL A 107 -27.21 -3.29 0.47
CA VAL A 107 -27.65 -4.03 1.66
C VAL A 107 -28.36 -5.31 1.25
N ARG A 108 -28.25 -6.34 2.09
CA ARG A 108 -29.07 -7.54 1.98
C ARG A 108 -30.40 -7.33 2.71
N GLY A 109 -31.48 -7.87 2.15
CA GLY A 109 -32.78 -7.97 2.80
C GLY A 109 -32.84 -9.12 3.78
N GLU A 110 -33.97 -9.24 4.48
CA GLU A 110 -34.23 -10.31 5.45
C GLU A 110 -34.20 -11.72 4.81
N ASP A 111 -34.48 -11.80 3.52
CA ASP A 111 -34.41 -13.01 2.69
C ASP A 111 -32.99 -13.35 2.22
N GLY A 112 -32.00 -12.55 2.60
CA GLY A 112 -30.60 -12.70 2.21
C GLY A 112 -30.25 -12.20 0.80
N ASN A 113 -31.22 -11.73 0.02
CA ASN A 113 -31.02 -11.19 -1.33
C ASN A 113 -30.61 -9.70 -1.29
N TRP A 114 -30.06 -9.18 -2.38
CA TRP A 114 -29.72 -7.75 -2.48
C TRP A 114 -30.99 -6.91 -2.54
N ALA A 115 -31.25 -6.10 -1.50
CA ALA A 115 -32.50 -5.37 -1.35
C ALA A 115 -32.43 -3.90 -1.81
N GLY A 116 -31.26 -3.25 -1.69
CA GLY A 116 -31.17 -1.82 -2.02
C GLY A 116 -29.77 -1.23 -1.84
N PRO A 117 -29.59 0.07 -2.14
CA PRO A 117 -28.33 0.76 -1.93
C PRO A 117 -27.99 0.86 -0.45
N ALA A 118 -26.71 0.72 -0.11
CA ALA A 118 -26.25 0.83 1.28
C ALA A 118 -26.07 2.28 1.76
N ASN A 119 -26.10 3.26 0.84
CA ASN A 119 -26.13 4.68 1.17
C ASN A 119 -25.01 5.14 2.14
N VAL A 120 -23.82 4.56 2.00
CA VAL A 120 -22.70 4.72 2.95
C VAL A 120 -22.23 6.18 3.04
N PHE A 121 -21.94 6.82 1.90
CA PHE A 121 -21.62 8.24 1.83
C PHE A 121 -22.54 8.94 0.82
N GLN A 122 -23.25 9.96 1.27
CA GLN A 122 -24.13 10.74 0.39
C GLN A 122 -23.38 11.82 -0.37
N THR A 123 -22.36 12.42 0.25
CA THR A 123 -21.56 13.50 -0.33
C THR A 123 -20.07 13.32 -0.01
N LYS A 124 -19.21 14.11 -0.67
CA LYS A 124 -17.75 14.08 -0.40
C LYS A 124 -17.40 14.82 0.88
N GLU A 125 -18.29 15.66 1.39
CA GLU A 125 -18.10 16.43 2.63
C GLU A 125 -18.34 15.58 3.88
N ASP A 126 -18.80 14.33 3.72
CA ASP A 126 -18.94 13.38 4.81
C ASP A 126 -17.60 13.23 5.57
N PRO A 127 -17.58 13.46 6.91
CA PRO A 127 -16.35 13.39 7.69
C PRO A 127 -15.64 12.03 7.62
N ASP A 128 -16.39 10.94 7.48
CA ASP A 128 -15.86 9.59 7.36
C ASP A 128 -15.26 9.38 5.96
N TYR A 129 -15.90 9.89 4.91
CA TYR A 129 -15.32 9.94 3.55
C TYR A 129 -13.97 10.68 3.56
N GLN A 130 -13.94 11.88 4.16
CA GLN A 130 -12.73 12.68 4.26
C GLN A 130 -11.64 12.01 5.10
N THR A 131 -12.02 11.25 6.12
CA THR A 131 -11.07 10.48 6.93
C THR A 131 -10.39 9.38 6.10
N ILE A 132 -11.15 8.65 5.28
CA ILE A 132 -10.58 7.66 4.37
C ILE A 132 -9.68 8.34 3.33
N LEU A 133 -10.12 9.47 2.74
CA LEU A 133 -9.33 10.21 1.76
C LEU A 133 -7.97 10.64 2.33
N ARG A 134 -7.93 11.16 3.56
CA ARG A 134 -6.67 11.52 4.23
C ARG A 134 -5.73 10.34 4.42
N GLY A 135 -6.26 9.15 4.74
CA GLY A 135 -5.47 7.91 4.82
C GLY A 135 -4.82 7.55 3.48
N ILE A 136 -5.57 7.66 2.39
CA ILE A 136 -5.06 7.39 1.03
C ILE A 136 -4.03 8.44 0.61
N GLU A 137 -4.30 9.72 0.90
CA GLU A 137 -3.35 10.81 0.64
C GLU A 137 -2.06 10.66 1.45
N ARG A 138 -2.13 10.16 2.68
CA ARG A 138 -0.96 9.88 3.51
C ARG A 138 -0.06 8.84 2.85
N GLY A 139 -0.63 7.76 2.32
CA GLY A 139 0.16 6.77 1.60
C GLY A 139 0.60 7.23 0.21
N LYS A 140 -0.16 8.12 -0.47
CA LYS A 140 0.38 8.86 -1.63
C LYS A 140 1.64 9.62 -1.25
N ARG A 141 1.61 10.42 -0.18
CA ARG A 141 2.79 11.19 0.29
C ARG A 141 3.99 10.28 0.53
N TYR A 142 3.77 9.11 1.12
CA TYR A 142 4.84 8.14 1.33
C TYR A 142 5.44 7.62 0.01
N VAL A 143 4.59 7.25 -0.95
CA VAL A 143 5.00 6.66 -2.24
C VAL A 143 5.55 7.68 -3.23
N THR A 144 5.12 8.94 -3.17
CA THR A 144 5.60 9.98 -4.09
C THR A 144 6.63 10.91 -3.46
N GLY A 145 6.72 10.92 -2.13
CA GLY A 145 7.70 11.69 -1.38
C GLY A 145 8.98 10.90 -1.09
N SER A 146 9.85 11.45 -0.26
CA SER A 146 11.14 10.85 0.12
C SER A 146 11.07 9.89 1.31
N GLU A 147 9.87 9.53 1.76
CA GLU A 147 9.68 8.68 2.95
C GLU A 147 9.78 7.18 2.63
N SER A 148 9.45 6.78 1.40
CA SER A 148 9.53 5.39 0.98
C SER A 148 10.95 5.01 0.61
N THR A 149 11.36 3.83 1.07
CA THR A 149 12.64 3.22 0.73
C THR A 149 12.60 2.47 -0.61
N HIS A 150 11.58 2.65 -1.44
CA HIS A 150 11.52 1.98 -2.75
C HIS A 150 12.59 2.54 -3.69
N PHE A 151 13.33 1.67 -4.37
CA PHE A 151 14.49 2.03 -5.21
C PHE A 151 14.21 3.04 -6.35
N SER A 152 12.95 3.17 -6.79
CA SER A 152 12.57 4.15 -7.82
C SER A 152 12.29 5.55 -7.27
N ILE A 153 12.24 5.70 -5.94
CA ILE A 153 11.98 6.96 -5.25
C ILE A 153 13.31 7.56 -4.82
N ARG A 154 13.40 8.89 -4.83
CA ARG A 154 14.63 9.63 -4.49
C ARG A 154 14.40 10.57 -3.29
N PRO A 155 15.39 10.73 -2.40
CA PRO A 155 16.62 9.95 -2.31
C PRO A 155 16.35 8.49 -1.85
N PHE A 156 17.11 7.53 -2.37
CA PHE A 156 16.96 6.11 -2.03
C PHE A 156 17.91 5.74 -0.90
N TYR A 157 17.36 5.20 0.19
CA TYR A 157 18.10 4.69 1.33
C TYR A 157 18.14 3.16 1.29
N PRO A 158 19.30 2.54 0.99
CA PRO A 158 19.40 1.10 0.83
C PRO A 158 19.26 0.37 2.17
N ASN A 159 18.73 -0.86 2.11
CA ASN A 159 18.75 -1.80 3.23
C ASN A 159 20.21 -2.11 3.64
N PRO A 160 20.54 -2.18 4.95
CA PRO A 160 21.86 -2.57 5.43
C PRO A 160 22.44 -3.86 4.81
N TRP A 161 21.61 -4.86 4.48
CA TRP A 161 22.07 -6.09 3.83
C TRP A 161 22.57 -5.85 2.40
N TYR A 162 21.89 -4.99 1.64
CA TYR A 162 22.32 -4.57 0.32
C TYR A 162 23.64 -3.81 0.40
N VAL A 163 23.74 -2.86 1.34
CA VAL A 163 24.99 -2.11 1.61
C VAL A 163 26.15 -3.06 1.92
N ARG A 164 25.92 -4.05 2.80
CA ARG A 164 26.93 -5.04 3.18
C ARG A 164 27.47 -5.80 1.97
N GLU A 165 26.61 -6.28 1.08
CA GLU A 165 27.07 -6.97 -0.13
C GLU A 165 27.77 -6.01 -1.10
N MET A 166 27.25 -4.81 -1.31
CA MET A 166 27.91 -3.84 -2.20
C MET A 166 29.29 -3.41 -1.70
N LEU A 167 29.50 -3.33 -0.38
CA LEU A 167 30.83 -3.14 0.23
C LEU A 167 31.73 -4.36 0.00
N ARG A 168 31.21 -5.57 0.24
CA ARG A 168 31.96 -6.82 0.07
C ARG A 168 32.50 -7.00 -1.36
N TYR A 169 31.72 -6.61 -2.36
CA TYR A 169 32.12 -6.68 -3.77
C TYR A 169 32.91 -5.46 -4.25
N GLY A 170 33.19 -4.48 -3.39
CA GLY A 170 33.91 -3.25 -3.76
C GLY A 170 33.13 -2.32 -4.69
N VAL A 171 31.80 -2.41 -4.70
CA VAL A 171 30.91 -1.55 -5.49
C VAL A 171 30.67 -0.22 -4.79
N LEU A 172 30.48 -0.26 -3.46
CA LEU A 172 30.50 0.92 -2.60
C LEU A 172 31.90 1.10 -2.00
N PRO A 173 32.33 2.34 -1.72
CA PRO A 173 33.64 2.59 -1.12
C PRO A 173 33.67 2.14 0.35
N GLU A 174 34.85 1.73 0.83
CA GLU A 174 35.02 1.19 2.20
C GLU A 174 34.63 2.18 3.31
N ASP A 175 34.70 3.48 3.02
CA ASP A 175 34.33 4.58 3.92
C ASP A 175 32.84 5.01 3.79
N TYR A 176 32.01 4.22 3.08
CA TYR A 176 30.58 4.48 2.97
C TYR A 176 29.91 4.54 4.35
N VAL A 177 29.19 5.64 4.60
CA VAL A 177 28.47 5.86 5.85
C VAL A 177 27.06 5.24 5.77
N PRO A 178 26.69 4.28 6.65
CA PRO A 178 25.36 3.70 6.67
C PRO A 178 24.26 4.75 6.79
N GLY A 179 23.17 4.58 6.04
CA GLY A 179 22.05 5.53 6.03
C GLY A 179 22.26 6.73 5.12
N THR A 180 23.36 6.80 4.36
CA THR A 180 23.51 7.78 3.28
C THR A 180 22.80 7.30 2.01
N PRO A 181 22.13 8.19 1.26
CA PRO A 181 21.42 7.77 0.06
C PRO A 181 22.40 7.44 -1.06
N ILE A 182 22.01 6.49 -1.92
CA ILE A 182 22.77 6.10 -3.11
C ILE A 182 21.87 6.13 -4.35
N ASP A 183 22.47 6.14 -5.54
CA ASP A 183 21.74 5.80 -6.77
C ASP A 183 21.74 4.27 -6.95
N PRO A 184 20.59 3.58 -6.80
CA PRO A 184 20.53 2.13 -6.94
C PRO A 184 20.78 1.65 -8.37
N TYR A 185 20.48 2.45 -9.40
CA TYR A 185 20.74 2.06 -10.79
C TYR A 185 22.22 2.15 -11.12
N GLU A 186 22.91 3.18 -10.63
CA GLU A 186 24.36 3.29 -10.78
C GLU A 186 25.08 2.19 -10.01
N THR A 187 24.67 1.97 -8.75
CA THR A 187 25.26 0.95 -7.87
C THR A 187 25.09 -0.45 -8.46
N ASP A 188 23.86 -0.81 -8.87
CA ASP A 188 23.61 -2.11 -9.50
C ASP A 188 24.37 -2.25 -10.83
N ARG A 189 24.49 -1.19 -11.64
CA ARG A 189 25.25 -1.24 -12.89
C ARG A 189 26.72 -1.60 -12.64
N LYS A 190 27.37 -0.93 -11.69
CA LYS A 190 28.75 -1.24 -11.27
C LYS A 190 28.89 -2.69 -10.79
N TYR A 191 27.93 -3.18 -10.01
CA TYR A 191 27.88 -4.57 -9.58
C TYR A 191 27.80 -5.55 -10.77
N TRP A 192 26.93 -5.29 -11.75
CA TRP A 192 26.80 -6.13 -12.94
C TRP A 192 28.04 -6.10 -13.83
N GLU A 193 28.67 -4.94 -14.00
CA GLU A 193 29.94 -4.79 -14.73
C GLU A 193 31.09 -5.58 -14.07
N LEU A 194 31.09 -5.70 -12.74
CA LEU A 194 32.05 -6.54 -12.02
C LEU A 194 31.84 -8.02 -12.31
N LEU A 195 30.60 -8.50 -12.39
CA LEU A 195 30.30 -9.90 -12.68
C LEU A 195 30.63 -10.31 -14.12
N GLN A 196 30.63 -9.38 -15.08
CA GLN A 196 30.99 -9.67 -16.47
C GLN A 196 32.50 -9.92 -16.67
N LYS A 197 33.33 -9.69 -15.65
CA LYS A 197 34.78 -9.91 -15.70
C LYS A 197 35.18 -11.32 -15.28
N PHE A 198 34.21 -12.16 -14.90
CA PHE A 198 34.37 -13.57 -14.54
C PHE A 198 33.65 -14.46 -15.54
#